data_AF-A0A9E2KBM9-F1
#
_entry.id   AF-A0A9E2KBM9-F1
#
_cell.length_a   1.000
_cell.length_b   1.000
_cell.length_c   1.000
_cell.angle_alpha   90.00
_cell.angle_beta   90.00
_cell.angle_gamma   90.00
#
_symmetry.space_group_name_H-M   'P 1'
#
loop_
_entity.id
_entity.type
_entity.pdbx_description
1 polymer ?
#
loop_
_entity_poly.entity_id
_entity_poly.type
_entity_poly.pdbx_seq_one_letter_code
_entity_poly.pdbx_strand_id
1 'polypeptide(L)'
;MNHKEGNQKGFTMIELVGAVLLMGIMGSLIIPAFGNMVVKSKLSTDVSTVKTVKRLIDAYNAEGNIPAMTSGDSVTTIGENLFDAGYLESATINLQTKGKLEYTAATGSSASMLRLDVSGMDGNLVNLANKMIASDSDNENWIKTSE
;
A
#
# COMPACT_ATOMS: atom_id res chain seq x y z
N MET A 1 41.92 -51.13 -8.50
CA MET A 1 40.81 -50.16 -8.38
C MET A 1 41.35 -48.81 -8.83
N ASN A 2 40.96 -48.33 -10.01
CA ASN A 2 41.44 -47.04 -10.55
C ASN A 2 40.65 -45.89 -9.91
N HIS A 3 41.30 -45.09 -9.06
CA HIS A 3 40.76 -43.82 -8.58
C HIS A 3 40.90 -42.78 -9.71
N LYS A 4 39.77 -42.39 -10.32
CA LYS A 4 39.73 -41.18 -11.14
C LYS A 4 39.71 -39.99 -10.19
N GLU A 5 40.84 -39.29 -10.08
CA GLU A 5 40.90 -38.01 -9.37
C GLU A 5 39.99 -37.01 -10.09
N GLY A 6 38.89 -36.64 -9.43
CA GLY A 6 38.01 -35.57 -9.91
C GLY A 6 38.77 -34.26 -9.84
N ASN A 7 38.94 -33.60 -10.98
CA ASN A 7 39.54 -32.27 -11.11
C ASN A 7 38.67 -31.21 -10.40
N GLN A 8 38.79 -31.15 -9.06
CA GLN A 8 38.10 -30.18 -8.22
C GLN A 8 38.84 -28.84 -8.29
N LYS A 9 38.61 -28.09 -9.36
CA LYS A 9 39.02 -26.68 -9.42
C LYS A 9 38.11 -25.87 -8.49
N GLY A 10 38.66 -25.44 -7.36
CA GLY A 10 38.00 -24.50 -6.45
C GLY A 10 37.90 -23.11 -7.07
N PHE A 11 36.86 -22.37 -6.68
CA PHE A 11 36.66 -20.97 -7.07
C PHE A 11 37.80 -20.11 -6.53
N THR A 12 38.42 -19.27 -7.37
CA THR A 12 39.53 -18.42 -6.91
C THR A 12 39.02 -17.19 -6.16
N MET A 13 39.78 -16.72 -5.17
CA MET A 13 39.43 -15.48 -4.45
C MET A 13 39.31 -14.27 -5.37
N ILE A 14 40.07 -14.24 -6.47
CA ILE A 14 40.01 -13.14 -7.43
C ILE A 14 38.70 -13.13 -8.22
N GLU A 15 38.12 -14.31 -8.54
CA GLU A 15 36.80 -14.39 -9.16
C GLU A 15 35.70 -13.91 -8.21
N LEU A 16 35.83 -14.20 -6.91
CA LEU A 16 34.87 -13.73 -5.91
C LEU A 16 34.93 -12.21 -5.74
N VAL A 17 36.14 -11.65 -5.63
CA VAL A 17 36.34 -10.20 -5.51
C VAL A 17 35.86 -9.48 -6.77
N GLY A 18 36.16 -10.01 -7.95
CA GLY A 18 35.65 -9.45 -9.22
C GLY A 18 34.12 -9.48 -9.31
N ALA A 19 33.48 -10.57 -8.88
CA ALA A 19 32.02 -10.69 -8.87
C ALA A 19 31.35 -9.69 -7.91
N VAL A 20 31.87 -9.53 -6.69
CA VAL A 20 31.34 -8.56 -5.71
C VAL A 20 31.58 -7.12 -6.17
N LEU A 21 32.69 -6.84 -6.85
CA LEU A 21 32.98 -5.52 -7.43
C LEU A 21 31.94 -5.14 -8.50
N LEU A 22 31.62 -6.07 -9.41
CA LEU A 22 30.59 -5.85 -10.43
C LEU A 22 29.19 -5.76 -9.84
N MET A 23 28.86 -6.60 -8.85
CA MET A 23 27.60 -6.49 -8.09
C MET A 23 27.49 -5.14 -7.37
N GLY A 24 28.59 -4.58 -6.88
CA GLY A 24 28.62 -3.23 -6.30
C GLY A 24 28.24 -2.14 -7.29
N ILE A 25 28.79 -2.19 -8.51
CA ILE A 25 28.48 -1.22 -9.58
C ILE A 25 27.00 -1.31 -9.99
N MET A 26 26.51 -2.53 -10.26
CA MET A 26 25.11 -2.75 -10.64
C MET A 26 24.14 -2.38 -9.52
N GLY A 27 24.46 -2.77 -8.28
CA GLY A 27 23.65 -2.47 -7.11
C GLY A 27 23.45 -0.97 -6.90
N SER A 28 24.49 -0.16 -7.10
CA SER A 28 24.42 1.29 -6.93
C SER A 28 23.38 1.97 -7.84
N LEU A 29 23.18 1.48 -9.06
CA LEU A 29 22.21 2.04 -10.00
C LEU A 29 20.78 1.56 -9.70
N ILE A 30 20.68 0.32 -9.25
CA ILE A 30 19.44 -0.43 -9.18
C ILE A 30 18.66 -0.15 -7.88
N ILE A 31 19.35 -0.11 -6.73
CA ILE A 31 18.74 0.04 -5.40
C ILE A 31 17.76 1.22 -5.28
N PRO A 32 18.08 2.46 -5.69
CA PRO A 32 17.16 3.59 -5.52
C PRO A 32 15.88 3.47 -6.36
N ALA A 33 15.96 2.89 -7.56
CA ALA A 33 14.81 2.70 -8.44
C ALA A 33 13.80 1.69 -7.84
N PHE A 34 14.30 0.61 -7.24
CA PHE A 34 13.44 -0.39 -6.59
C PHE A 34 12.72 0.17 -5.36
N GLY A 35 13.35 1.05 -4.57
CA GLY A 35 12.72 1.67 -3.41
C GLY A 35 11.42 2.41 -3.76
N ASN A 36 11.48 3.27 -4.79
CA ASN A 36 10.31 4.02 -5.26
C ASN A 36 9.24 3.12 -5.88
N MET A 37 9.63 2.06 -6.57
CA MET A 37 8.70 1.09 -7.14
C MET A 37 7.94 0.31 -6.06
N VAL A 38 8.63 -0.13 -5.00
CA VAL A 38 8.01 -0.80 -3.84
C VAL A 38 7.04 0.15 -3.16
N VAL A 39 7.46 1.39 -2.90
CA VAL A 39 6.60 2.43 -2.31
C VAL A 39 5.34 2.67 -3.16
N LYS A 40 5.49 2.76 -4.49
CA LYS A 40 4.36 2.88 -5.42
C LYS A 40 3.41 1.68 -5.37
N SER A 41 3.96 0.47 -5.33
CA SER A 41 3.17 -0.75 -5.25
C SER A 41 2.37 -0.82 -3.96
N LYS A 42 2.97 -0.44 -2.83
CA LYS A 42 2.29 -0.34 -1.53
C LYS A 42 1.14 0.66 -1.57
N LEU A 43 1.39 1.88 -2.06
CA LEU A 43 0.36 2.91 -2.16
C LEU A 43 -0.79 2.49 -3.08
N SER A 44 -0.48 1.91 -4.23
CA SER A 44 -1.50 1.39 -5.16
C SER A 44 -2.33 0.26 -4.55
N THR A 45 -1.72 -0.59 -3.71
CA THR A 45 -2.43 -1.65 -2.98
C THR A 45 -3.40 -1.03 -1.98
N ASP A 46 -2.96 -0.04 -1.21
CA ASP A 46 -3.79 0.63 -0.22
C ASP A 46 -4.98 1.35 -0.84
N VAL A 47 -4.79 2.00 -1.99
CA VAL A 47 -5.89 2.61 -2.76
C VAL A 47 -6.91 1.56 -3.21
N SER A 48 -6.46 0.39 -3.67
CA SER A 48 -7.36 -0.73 -4.03
C SER A 48 -8.14 -1.24 -2.81
N THR A 49 -7.48 -1.33 -1.65
CA THR A 49 -8.12 -1.67 -0.38
C THR A 49 -9.19 -0.64 -0.03
N VAL A 50 -8.90 0.66 -0.11
CA VAL A 50 -9.89 1.74 0.13
C VAL A 50 -11.10 1.60 -0.78
N LYS A 51 -10.88 1.40 -2.09
CA LYS A 51 -11.97 1.20 -3.07
C LYS A 51 -12.82 -0.03 -2.72
N THR A 52 -12.21 -1.10 -2.21
CA THR A 52 -12.93 -2.31 -1.81
C THR A 52 -13.75 -2.07 -0.53
N VAL A 53 -13.14 -1.48 0.50
CA VAL A 53 -13.81 -1.15 1.77
C VAL A 53 -14.96 -0.17 1.54
N LYS A 54 -14.78 0.83 0.67
CA LYS A 54 -15.85 1.77 0.30
C LYS A 54 -17.06 1.05 -0.31
N ARG A 55 -16.84 0.08 -1.20
CA ARG A 55 -17.93 -0.72 -1.79
C ARG A 55 -18.66 -1.55 -0.74
N LEU A 56 -17.94 -2.10 0.23
CA LEU A 56 -18.56 -2.82 1.36
C LEU A 56 -19.41 -1.88 2.22
N ILE A 57 -18.91 -0.68 2.51
CA ILE A 57 -19.68 0.36 3.22
C ILE A 57 -20.93 0.76 2.42
N ASP A 58 -20.84 0.88 1.09
CA ASP A 58 -21.97 1.23 0.25
C ASP A 58 -23.03 0.13 0.18
N ALA A 59 -22.59 -1.13 0.07
CA ALA A 59 -23.48 -2.29 0.14
C ALA A 59 -24.18 -2.35 1.51
N TYR A 60 -23.43 -2.14 2.59
CA TYR A 60 -23.94 -2.09 3.95
C TYR A 60 -24.98 -0.98 4.15
N ASN A 61 -24.67 0.25 3.71
CA ASN A 61 -25.61 1.37 3.79
C ASN A 61 -26.88 1.14 2.96
N ALA A 62 -26.78 0.42 1.84
CA ALA A 62 -27.95 0.08 1.01
C ALA A 62 -28.89 -0.93 1.68
N GLU A 63 -28.38 -1.78 2.59
CA GLU A 63 -29.19 -2.73 3.37
C GLU A 63 -29.92 -2.07 4.56
N GLY A 64 -29.66 -0.79 4.84
CA GLY A 64 -30.39 -0.02 5.85
C GLY A 64 -29.93 -0.26 7.30
N ASN A 65 -28.97 -1.16 7.53
CA ASN A 65 -28.18 -1.15 8.73
C ASN A 65 -27.16 -0.02 8.58
N ILE A 66 -27.22 1.03 9.40
CA ILE A 66 -26.25 2.14 9.36
C ILE A 66 -25.26 1.89 10.49
N PRO A 67 -23.94 1.81 10.25
CA PRO A 67 -23.01 1.66 11.35
C PRO A 67 -22.88 3.03 11.98
N ALA A 68 -22.52 3.10 13.25
CA ALA A 68 -22.12 4.37 13.86
C ALA A 68 -20.75 4.80 13.32
N MET A 69 -20.61 4.92 12.00
CA MET A 69 -19.42 5.47 11.36
C MET A 69 -19.51 6.98 11.43
N THR A 70 -18.57 7.59 12.15
CA THR A 70 -18.50 9.05 12.30
C THR A 70 -17.34 9.62 11.49
N SER A 71 -17.48 10.89 11.10
CA SER A 71 -16.39 11.59 10.44
C SER A 71 -15.14 11.58 11.33
N GLY A 72 -14.03 11.09 10.80
CA GLY A 72 -12.76 10.95 11.54
C GLY A 72 -12.52 9.55 12.14
N ASP A 73 -13.41 8.59 11.91
CA ASP A 73 -13.17 7.21 12.31
C ASP A 73 -11.88 6.65 11.70
N SER A 74 -11.13 5.94 12.52
CA SER A 74 -9.88 5.31 12.12
C SER A 74 -10.12 3.97 11.39
N VAL A 75 -9.09 3.50 10.68
CA VAL A 75 -9.00 2.13 10.10
C VAL A 75 -9.59 1.05 11.00
N THR A 76 -9.21 1.08 12.28
CA THR A 76 -9.61 0.06 13.25
C THR A 76 -11.11 0.09 13.49
N THR A 77 -11.67 1.26 13.78
CA THR A 77 -13.12 1.45 13.98
C THR A 77 -13.92 1.07 12.75
N ILE A 78 -13.41 1.41 11.56
CA ILE A 78 -14.05 1.04 10.29
C ILE A 78 -14.07 -0.48 10.11
N GLY A 79 -12.94 -1.13 10.37
CA GLY A 79 -12.81 -2.58 10.27
C GLY A 79 -13.66 -3.34 11.29
N GLU A 80 -13.70 -2.87 12.54
CA GLU A 80 -14.55 -3.42 13.61
C GLU A 80 -16.04 -3.35 13.23
N ASN A 81 -16.51 -2.18 12.79
CA ASN A 81 -17.91 -2.01 12.37
C ASN A 81 -18.30 -2.93 11.20
N LEU A 82 -17.43 -3.10 10.20
CA LEU A 82 -17.71 -3.98 9.06
C LEU A 82 -17.60 -5.47 9.42
N PHE A 83 -16.75 -5.82 10.39
CA PHE A 83 -16.66 -7.18 10.91
C PHE A 83 -17.89 -7.56 11.74
N ASP A 84 -18.33 -6.69 12.65
CA ASP A 84 -19.53 -6.89 13.45
C ASP A 84 -20.79 -6.96 12.56
N ALA A 85 -20.78 -6.24 11.45
CA ALA A 85 -21.79 -6.31 10.40
C ALA A 85 -21.77 -7.61 9.56
N GLY A 86 -20.71 -8.42 9.65
CA GLY A 86 -20.54 -9.65 8.86
C GLY A 86 -20.03 -9.45 7.42
N TYR A 87 -19.50 -8.26 7.10
CA TYR A 87 -18.98 -7.91 5.78
C TYR A 87 -17.48 -8.19 5.62
N LEU A 88 -16.77 -8.37 6.73
CA LEU A 88 -15.37 -8.76 6.76
C LEU A 88 -15.18 -10.05 7.56
N GLU A 89 -14.20 -10.86 7.16
CA GLU A 89 -13.76 -12.04 7.92
C GLU A 89 -12.83 -11.66 9.09
N SER A 90 -12.34 -10.43 9.13
CA SER A 90 -11.50 -9.88 10.20
C SER A 90 -11.72 -8.38 10.36
N ALA A 91 -11.74 -7.91 11.61
CA ALA A 91 -11.81 -6.49 11.94
C ALA A 91 -10.54 -5.70 11.56
N THR A 92 -9.43 -6.38 11.24
CA THR A 92 -8.16 -5.71 10.92
C THR A 92 -8.05 -5.44 9.42
N ILE A 93 -8.04 -4.16 9.04
CA ILE A 93 -7.69 -3.72 7.68
C ILE A 93 -6.21 -3.36 7.66
N ASN A 94 -5.41 -4.08 6.87
CA ASN A 94 -3.97 -3.85 6.78
C ASN A 94 -3.62 -2.92 5.62
N LEU A 95 -2.93 -1.82 5.94
CA LEU A 95 -2.37 -0.89 4.95
C LEU A 95 -0.85 -1.04 4.88
N GLN A 96 -0.33 -1.15 3.66
CA GLN A 96 1.08 -1.37 3.35
C GLN A 96 1.95 -0.12 3.59
N THR A 97 1.39 1.07 3.34
CA THR A 97 2.05 2.36 3.56
C THR A 97 1.93 2.84 5.00
N LYS A 98 1.11 2.17 5.82
CA LYS A 98 0.71 2.62 7.18
C LYS A 98 -0.05 3.95 7.18
N GLY A 99 -0.73 4.26 6.07
CA GLY A 99 -1.63 5.41 6.00
C GLY A 99 -2.81 5.26 6.91
N LYS A 100 -3.51 6.36 7.11
CA LYS A 100 -4.76 6.34 7.86
C LYS A 100 -5.90 6.25 6.87
N LEU A 101 -6.95 5.51 7.20
CA LEU A 101 -8.22 5.69 6.53
C LEU A 101 -8.97 6.77 7.28
N GLU A 102 -9.52 7.71 6.52
CA GLU A 102 -10.37 8.77 7.04
C GLU A 102 -11.75 8.60 6.39
N TYR A 103 -12.74 8.27 7.21
CA TYR A 103 -14.13 8.34 6.80
C TYR A 103 -14.64 9.77 7.00
N THR A 104 -15.30 10.32 5.99
CA THR A 104 -16.05 11.57 6.08
C THR A 104 -17.50 11.26 5.78
N ALA A 105 -18.36 11.38 6.80
CA ALA A 105 -19.78 11.16 6.63
C ALA A 105 -20.39 12.21 5.70
N ALA A 106 -21.37 11.79 4.90
CA ALA A 106 -22.23 12.68 4.13
C ALA A 106 -22.84 13.76 5.02
N THR A 107 -22.51 15.03 4.79
CA THR A 107 -23.24 16.17 5.33
C THR A 107 -24.08 16.80 4.23
N GLY A 108 -25.40 16.67 4.30
CA GLY A 108 -26.32 17.17 3.25
C GLY A 108 -26.31 16.29 1.99
N SER A 109 -26.26 16.89 0.80
CA SER A 109 -26.29 16.18 -0.49
C SER A 109 -24.95 15.57 -0.94
N SER A 110 -23.90 15.66 -0.11
CA SER A 110 -22.59 15.08 -0.40
C SER A 110 -22.58 13.58 -0.11
N ALA A 111 -21.98 12.76 -0.98
CA ALA A 111 -21.77 11.35 -0.66
C ALA A 111 -20.75 11.18 0.48
N SER A 112 -20.95 10.18 1.35
CA SER A 112 -19.92 9.78 2.30
C SER A 112 -18.67 9.35 1.54
N MET A 113 -17.50 9.79 1.99
CA MET A 113 -16.21 9.49 1.36
C MET A 113 -15.34 8.68 2.31
N LEU A 114 -14.63 7.69 1.78
CA LEU A 114 -13.55 6.99 2.47
C LEU A 114 -12.26 7.28 1.72
N ARG A 115 -11.24 7.78 2.42
CA ARG A 115 -9.97 8.21 1.81
C ARG A 115 -8.78 7.60 2.52
N LEU A 116 -7.71 7.35 1.78
CA LEU A 116 -6.39 7.07 2.32
C LEU A 116 -5.67 8.39 2.60
N ASP A 117 -5.51 8.73 3.87
CA ASP A 117 -4.73 9.87 4.31
C ASP A 117 -3.25 9.49 4.45
N VAL A 118 -2.44 10.12 3.59
CA VAL A 118 -0.98 10.02 3.58
C VAL A 118 -0.30 11.34 3.94
N SER A 119 -1.06 12.37 4.34
CA SER A 119 -0.55 13.72 4.67
C SER A 119 0.61 13.72 5.67
N GLY A 120 0.54 12.87 6.69
CA GLY A 120 1.57 12.74 7.73
C GLY A 120 2.74 11.82 7.38
N MET A 121 2.87 11.39 6.12
CA MET A 121 3.95 10.49 5.68
C MET A 121 5.20 11.21 5.19
N ASP A 122 6.23 10.44 4.89
CA ASP A 122 7.42 10.90 4.18
C ASP A 122 7.06 11.66 2.87
N GLY A 123 7.82 12.71 2.56
CA GLY A 123 7.54 13.59 1.43
C GLY A 123 7.62 12.92 0.06
N ASN A 124 8.39 11.83 -0.11
CA ASN A 124 8.42 11.07 -1.36
C ASN A 124 7.11 10.29 -1.55
N LEU A 125 6.57 9.71 -0.48
CA LEU A 125 5.23 9.11 -0.46
C LEU A 125 4.14 10.13 -0.82
N VAL A 126 4.16 11.32 -0.21
CA VAL A 126 3.18 12.38 -0.48
C VAL A 126 3.27 12.87 -1.93
N ASN A 127 4.47 13.09 -2.45
CA ASN A 127 4.67 13.49 -3.84
C ASN A 127 4.21 12.42 -4.84
N LEU A 128 4.44 11.15 -4.52
CA LEU A 128 3.95 10.04 -5.33
C LEU A 128 2.42 9.96 -5.31
N ALA A 129 1.82 10.16 -4.14
CA ALA A 129 0.37 10.23 -3.97
C ALA A 129 -0.25 11.37 -4.79
N ASN A 130 0.33 12.57 -4.73
CA ASN A 130 -0.06 13.71 -5.57
C ASN A 130 -0.01 13.37 -7.06
N LYS A 131 1.05 12.67 -7.50
CA LYS A 131 1.16 12.21 -8.89
C LYS A 131 0.11 11.16 -9.25
N MET A 132 -0.26 10.27 -8.33
CA MET A 132 -1.33 9.29 -8.56
C MET A 132 -2.69 9.96 -8.70
N ILE A 133 -3.01 10.93 -7.84
CA ILE A 133 -4.25 11.72 -7.91
C ILE A 133 -4.36 12.41 -9.27
N ALA A 134 -3.29 13.07 -9.73
CA ALA A 134 -3.29 13.77 -11.02
C ALA A 134 -3.40 12.84 -12.24
N SER A 135 -3.09 11.55 -12.07
CA SER A 135 -3.15 10.55 -13.14
C SER A 135 -4.48 9.79 -13.21
N ASP A 136 -5.32 9.87 -12.19
CA ASP A 136 -6.59 9.15 -12.12
C ASP A 136 -7.73 10.04 -12.67
N SER A 137 -8.21 9.72 -13.88
CA SER A 137 -9.28 10.46 -14.56
C SER A 137 -10.60 10.42 -13.80
N ASP A 138 -10.79 9.39 -12.98
CA ASP A 138 -12.06 9.14 -12.30
C ASP A 138 -12.12 9.82 -10.93
N ASN A 139 -11.21 10.76 -10.62
CA ASN A 139 -10.97 11.46 -9.35
C ASN A 139 -12.14 11.48 -8.32
N GLU A 140 -12.41 10.35 -7.67
CA GLU A 140 -13.31 10.28 -6.51
C GLU A 140 -12.54 10.56 -5.22
N ASN A 141 -11.39 11.24 -5.32
CA ASN A 141 -10.69 11.79 -4.17
C ASN A 141 -10.21 10.72 -3.17
N TRP A 142 -9.90 9.50 -3.62
CA TRP A 142 -9.57 8.34 -2.75
C TRP A 142 -8.31 8.51 -1.90
N ILE A 143 -7.45 9.48 -2.23
CA ILE A 143 -6.23 9.78 -1.49
C ILE A 143 -6.34 11.21 -0.96
N LYS A 144 -5.98 11.42 0.30
CA LYS A 144 -5.77 12.73 0.90
C LYS A 144 -4.27 12.93 1.09
N THR A 145 -3.75 13.91 0.38
CA THR A 145 -2.44 14.51 0.60
C THR A 145 -2.74 15.89 1.18
N SER A 146 -2.14 16.26 2.31
CA SER A 146 -2.13 17.67 2.67
C SER A 146 -1.18 18.38 1.71
N GLU A 147 -1.49 19.63 1.36
CA GLU A 147 -0.42 20.58 1.08
C GLU A 147 0.44 20.79 2.34
#